data_AF-A0A0Q7W6N6-F1
#
_entry.id   AF-A0A0Q7W6N6-F1
#
_cell.length_a   1.000
_cell.length_b   1.000
_cell.length_c   1.000
_cell.angle_alpha   90.00
_cell.angle_beta   90.00
_cell.angle_gamma   90.00
#
_symmetry.space_group_name_H-M   'P 1'
#
loop_
_entity.id
_entity.type
_entity.pdbx_description
1 polymer ?
#
loop_
_entity_poly.entity_id
_entity_poly.type
_entity_poly.pdbx_seq_one_letter_code
_entity_poly.pdbx_strand_id
1 'polypeptide(L)'
;MSFQRFAPWTCVAILAAWPVAAAPRACPASPELARLVAASSSIVQGRLGLSQEALANAIAHPEYIPVPLEEAISLKGPRPNAVQIYPKDESYLPSPDALRAAINTPALLFLTQAGSPAKFYFAGHSPKALAPAAGAEAGVRTEIARQASVLRATPTPAAHDAEVRRLVSELGGLRGRAGADARQRAIFARLEALGPAGVPAIVAHMEDHRLLAEPTISLTNHATNAFEGVRHYGPEQVVDALDAILNQITGQSFGDISNGGTEAQRRETVKGWRVYAADLGCPAR
;
A
#
# COMPACT_ATOMS: atom_id res chain seq x y z
N MET A 1 -46.05 14.47 -68.88
CA MET A 1 -44.78 13.99 -68.28
C MET A 1 -44.60 14.69 -66.95
N SER A 2 -44.77 13.98 -65.83
CA SER A 2 -44.42 14.49 -64.50
C SER A 2 -43.96 13.31 -63.65
N PHE A 3 -42.69 13.30 -63.27
CA PHE A 3 -42.06 12.27 -62.45
C PHE A 3 -42.25 12.63 -60.97
N GLN A 4 -42.94 11.79 -60.20
CA GLN A 4 -42.92 11.84 -58.74
C GLN A 4 -41.76 10.99 -58.22
N ARG A 5 -40.80 11.64 -57.55
CA ARG A 5 -39.65 11.03 -56.87
C ARG A 5 -40.10 10.44 -55.53
N PHE A 6 -39.77 9.17 -55.30
CA PHE A 6 -39.77 8.56 -53.97
C PHE A 6 -38.51 8.98 -53.20
N ALA A 7 -38.67 9.35 -51.93
CA ALA A 7 -37.56 9.53 -50.98
C ALA A 7 -37.64 8.41 -49.93
N PRO A 8 -36.56 7.63 -49.69
CA PRO A 8 -36.54 6.63 -48.64
C PRO A 8 -36.20 7.28 -47.30
N TRP A 9 -37.04 7.06 -46.29
CA TRP A 9 -36.74 7.44 -44.92
C TRP A 9 -35.89 6.33 -44.27
N THR A 10 -34.66 6.70 -43.93
CA THR A 10 -33.70 5.89 -43.19
C THR A 10 -34.18 5.67 -41.75
N CYS A 11 -34.32 4.42 -41.34
CA CYS A 11 -34.51 4.05 -39.94
C CYS A 11 -33.22 4.34 -39.16
N VAL A 12 -33.25 5.32 -38.26
CA VAL A 12 -32.20 5.53 -37.26
C VAL A 12 -32.43 4.52 -36.14
N ALA A 13 -31.61 3.48 -36.10
CA ALA A 13 -31.57 2.55 -34.97
C ALA A 13 -30.91 3.25 -33.78
N ILE A 14 -31.70 3.60 -32.77
CA ILE A 14 -31.21 4.08 -31.49
C ILE A 14 -30.67 2.85 -30.75
N LEU A 15 -29.34 2.71 -30.69
CA LEU A 15 -28.68 1.78 -29.78
C LEU A 15 -28.89 2.28 -28.35
N ALA A 16 -29.91 1.73 -27.67
CA ALA A 16 -30.08 1.89 -26.25
C ALA A 16 -28.91 1.18 -25.55
N ALA A 17 -27.89 1.94 -25.15
CA ALA A 17 -26.83 1.46 -24.31
C ALA A 17 -27.44 1.05 -22.96
N TRP A 18 -27.54 -0.25 -22.71
CA TRP A 18 -27.91 -0.75 -21.39
C TRP A 18 -26.80 -0.36 -20.42
N PRO A 19 -27.13 0.11 -19.21
CA PRO A 19 -26.13 0.34 -18.18
C PRO A 19 -25.45 -1.01 -17.91
N VAL A 20 -24.16 -1.10 -18.22
CA VAL A 20 -23.33 -2.21 -17.78
C VAL A 20 -23.36 -2.16 -16.26
N ALA A 21 -24.12 -3.06 -15.65
CA ALA A 21 -24.09 -3.23 -14.21
C ALA A 21 -22.63 -3.46 -13.81
N ALA A 22 -22.07 -2.53 -13.03
CA ALA A 22 -20.72 -2.69 -12.51
C ALA A 22 -20.66 -4.04 -11.81
N ALA A 23 -19.68 -4.88 -12.17
CA ALA A 23 -19.47 -6.17 -11.52
C ALA A 23 -19.47 -5.95 -10.00
N PRO A 24 -20.17 -6.79 -9.22
CA PRO A 24 -20.24 -6.61 -7.78
C PRO A 24 -18.83 -6.53 -7.21
N ARG A 25 -18.56 -5.44 -6.48
CA ARG A 25 -17.27 -5.15 -5.86
C ARG A 25 -16.90 -6.37 -5.00
N ALA A 26 -15.88 -7.12 -5.42
CA ALA A 26 -15.47 -8.32 -4.70
C ALA A 26 -14.75 -7.90 -3.41
N CYS A 27 -15.51 -7.84 -2.32
CA CYS A 27 -14.96 -7.60 -0.99
C CYS A 27 -14.01 -8.73 -0.58
N PRO A 28 -12.95 -8.43 0.18
CA PRO A 28 -12.02 -9.44 0.63
C PRO A 28 -12.71 -10.46 1.54
N ALA A 29 -12.35 -11.73 1.39
CA ALA A 29 -12.83 -12.79 2.28
C ALA A 29 -12.26 -12.63 3.71
N SER A 30 -11.04 -12.10 3.82
CA SER A 30 -10.38 -11.73 5.07
C SER A 30 -9.78 -10.33 4.93
N PRO A 31 -10.30 -9.30 5.64
CA PRO A 31 -9.75 -7.95 5.62
C PRO A 31 -8.29 -7.87 6.10
N GLU A 32 -7.90 -8.76 7.02
CA GLU A 32 -6.53 -8.83 7.52
C GLU A 32 -5.57 -9.37 6.44
N LEU A 33 -5.93 -10.48 5.79
CA LEU A 33 -5.14 -11.03 4.69
C LEU A 33 -5.05 -10.02 3.53
N ALA A 34 -6.16 -9.35 3.19
CA ALA A 34 -6.17 -8.34 2.15
C ALA A 34 -5.19 -7.21 2.42
N ARG A 35 -5.18 -6.67 3.65
CA ARG A 35 -4.22 -5.64 4.06
C ARG A 35 -2.78 -6.14 3.99
N LEU A 36 -2.51 -7.36 4.47
CA LEU A 36 -1.17 -7.93 4.43
C LEU A 36 -0.67 -8.16 2.99
N VAL A 37 -1.53 -8.70 2.11
CA VAL A 37 -1.21 -8.86 0.67
C VAL A 37 -1.00 -7.51 0.00
N ALA A 38 -1.79 -6.49 0.36
CA ALA A 38 -1.64 -5.13 -0.16
C ALA A 38 -0.32 -4.48 0.29
N ALA A 39 0.09 -4.70 1.55
CA ALA A 39 1.34 -4.18 2.11
C ALA A 39 2.60 -4.92 1.61
N SER A 40 2.43 -6.04 0.92
CA SER A 40 3.53 -6.86 0.43
C SER A 40 3.88 -6.52 -1.02
N SER A 41 5.07 -5.99 -1.26
CA SER A 41 5.60 -5.87 -2.63
C SER A 41 6.08 -7.21 -3.19
N SER A 42 6.38 -8.17 -2.31
CA SER A 42 6.71 -9.55 -2.66
C SER A 42 6.02 -10.54 -1.71
N ILE A 43 5.53 -11.64 -2.25
CA ILE A 43 5.03 -12.77 -1.46
C ILE A 43 5.68 -14.02 -2.01
N VAL A 44 6.36 -14.76 -1.14
CA VAL A 44 7.08 -15.97 -1.53
C VAL A 44 6.72 -17.13 -0.62
N GLN A 45 6.75 -18.32 -1.18
CA GLN A 45 6.79 -19.57 -0.42
C GLN A 45 8.23 -20.06 -0.38
N GLY A 46 8.75 -20.44 0.78
CA GLY A 46 10.10 -20.97 0.89
C GLY A 46 10.48 -21.32 2.32
N ARG A 47 11.74 -21.67 2.54
CA ARG A 47 12.32 -21.94 3.85
C ARG A 47 13.34 -20.88 4.22
N LEU A 48 13.49 -20.63 5.52
CA LEU A 48 14.57 -19.79 6.03
C LEU A 48 15.87 -20.62 6.07
N GLY A 49 16.86 -20.23 5.27
CA GLY A 49 18.20 -20.83 5.24
C GLY A 49 19.04 -20.41 6.46
N LEU A 50 18.54 -20.69 7.66
CA LEU A 50 19.15 -20.35 8.95
C LEU A 50 19.16 -21.60 9.83
N SER A 51 20.23 -21.84 10.60
CA SER A 51 20.24 -22.93 11.59
C SER A 51 19.48 -22.54 12.86
N GLN A 52 18.98 -23.53 13.60
CA GLN A 52 18.33 -23.28 14.90
C GLN A 52 19.28 -22.59 15.90
N GLU A 53 20.56 -22.94 15.87
CA GLU A 53 21.61 -22.32 16.71
C GLU A 53 21.83 -20.84 16.34
N ALA A 54 21.92 -20.53 15.04
CA ALA A 54 22.10 -19.16 14.58
C ALA A 54 20.90 -18.28 14.94
N LEU A 55 19.67 -18.82 14.84
CA LEU A 55 18.47 -18.13 15.30
C LEU A 55 18.47 -17.90 16.82
N ALA A 56 18.87 -18.90 17.61
CA ALA A 56 18.96 -18.78 19.06
C ALA A 56 19.94 -17.66 19.47
N ASN A 57 21.10 -17.59 18.81
CA ASN A 57 22.06 -16.51 19.03
C ASN A 57 21.49 -15.13 18.66
N ALA A 58 20.81 -15.03 17.51
CA ALA A 58 20.22 -13.77 17.07
C ALA A 58 19.06 -13.30 17.98
N ILE A 59 18.31 -14.22 18.60
CA ILE A 59 17.29 -13.89 19.60
C ILE A 59 17.94 -13.37 20.89
N ALA A 60 19.04 -13.97 21.33
CA ALA A 60 19.76 -13.53 22.52
C ALA A 60 20.39 -12.14 22.33
N HIS A 61 20.80 -11.82 21.09
CA HIS A 61 21.43 -10.55 20.72
C HIS A 61 20.72 -9.93 19.51
N PRO A 62 19.53 -9.32 19.70
CA PRO A 62 18.69 -8.88 18.58
C PRO A 62 19.36 -7.80 17.73
N GLU A 63 19.67 -8.17 16.50
CA GLU A 63 20.08 -7.29 15.41
C GLU A 63 19.42 -7.72 14.10
N TYR A 64 19.42 -6.84 13.09
CA TYR A 64 18.93 -7.20 11.77
C TYR A 64 19.92 -8.15 11.09
N ILE A 65 19.48 -9.39 10.84
CA ILE A 65 20.28 -10.41 10.15
C ILE A 65 19.75 -10.69 8.74
N PRO A 66 20.60 -10.78 7.72
CA PRO A 66 20.21 -11.28 6.40
C PRO A 66 20.04 -12.80 6.45
N VAL A 67 18.83 -13.30 6.22
CA VAL A 67 18.53 -14.73 6.17
C VAL A 67 18.25 -15.15 4.72
N PRO A 68 19.08 -16.02 4.12
CA PRO A 68 18.83 -16.57 2.79
C PRO A 68 17.48 -17.28 2.72
N LEU A 69 16.84 -17.25 1.54
CA LEU A 69 15.66 -18.06 1.27
C LEU A 69 16.02 -19.30 0.45
N GLU A 70 15.68 -20.46 1.00
CA GLU A 70 15.82 -21.75 0.33
C GLU A 70 14.51 -22.13 -0.37
N GLU A 71 14.63 -22.76 -1.55
CA GLU A 71 13.48 -23.29 -2.31
C GLU A 71 12.39 -22.25 -2.58
N ALA A 72 12.77 -20.98 -2.71
CA ALA A 72 11.83 -19.89 -2.79
C ALA A 72 11.06 -19.86 -4.13
N ILE A 73 9.74 -19.84 -4.06
CA ILE A 73 8.82 -19.68 -5.18
C ILE A 73 8.07 -18.36 -4.99
N SER A 74 8.08 -17.49 -6.01
CA SER A 74 7.33 -16.24 -5.96
C SER A 74 5.85 -16.47 -6.28
N LEU A 75 4.99 -15.92 -5.43
CA LEU A 75 3.54 -15.83 -5.62
C LEU A 75 3.12 -14.43 -6.09
N LYS A 76 3.83 -13.39 -5.62
CA LYS A 76 3.64 -11.99 -5.99
C LYS A 76 5.01 -11.32 -6.04
N GLY A 77 5.23 -10.51 -7.08
CA GLY A 77 6.40 -9.62 -7.15
C GLY A 77 7.75 -10.34 -7.31
N PRO A 78 8.86 -9.62 -7.09
CA PRO A 78 10.20 -10.18 -7.25
C PRO A 78 10.51 -11.24 -6.19
N ARG A 79 11.26 -12.27 -6.56
CA ARG A 79 11.78 -13.27 -5.61
C ARG A 79 13.06 -12.74 -4.95
N PRO A 80 13.09 -12.51 -3.63
CA PRO A 80 14.31 -12.09 -2.96
C PRO A 80 15.27 -13.26 -2.74
N ASN A 81 16.56 -12.94 -2.65
CA ASN A 81 17.59 -13.91 -2.25
C ASN A 81 17.67 -14.08 -0.73
N ALA A 82 17.35 -13.01 0.02
CA ALA A 82 17.38 -13.00 1.48
C ALA A 82 16.33 -12.03 2.04
N VAL A 83 15.94 -12.27 3.28
CA VAL A 83 15.05 -11.41 4.08
C VAL A 83 15.82 -10.89 5.28
N GLN A 84 15.66 -9.61 5.60
CA GLN A 84 16.18 -9.03 6.83
C GLN A 84 15.23 -9.39 7.97
N ILE A 85 15.75 -10.07 8.99
CA ILE A 85 14.98 -10.51 10.15
C ILE A 85 15.54 -9.81 11.38
N TYR A 86 14.65 -9.19 12.16
CA TYR A 86 14.94 -8.71 13.51
C TYR A 86 14.21 -9.63 14.50
N PRO A 87 14.88 -10.63 15.09
CA PRO A 87 14.24 -11.71 15.83
C PRO A 87 13.95 -11.33 17.28
N LYS A 88 13.35 -10.14 17.47
CA LYS A 88 12.87 -9.67 18.78
C LYS A 88 11.41 -10.08 18.94
N ASP A 89 11.04 -10.51 20.15
CA ASP A 89 9.65 -10.87 20.46
C ASP A 89 8.81 -9.60 20.65
N GLU A 90 8.24 -9.14 19.54
CA GLU A 90 7.43 -7.92 19.47
C GLU A 90 6.11 -8.22 18.76
N SER A 91 5.03 -7.62 19.23
CA SER A 91 3.66 -7.88 18.72
C SER A 91 3.44 -7.59 17.23
N TYR A 92 4.35 -6.84 16.59
CA TYR A 92 4.29 -6.43 15.19
C TYR A 92 5.30 -7.17 14.29
N LEU A 93 6.04 -8.15 14.81
CA LEU A 93 7.01 -8.97 14.08
C LEU A 93 6.61 -10.45 14.14
N PRO A 94 7.02 -11.26 13.16
CA PRO A 94 6.95 -12.72 13.30
C PRO A 94 7.65 -13.19 14.57
N SER A 95 6.97 -14.00 15.37
CA SER A 95 7.50 -14.46 16.65
C SER A 95 8.74 -15.35 16.46
N PRO A 96 9.62 -15.44 17.47
CA PRO A 96 10.71 -16.41 17.48
C PRO A 96 10.27 -17.85 17.18
N ASP A 97 9.10 -18.27 17.66
CA ASP A 97 8.54 -19.60 17.37
C ASP A 97 8.15 -19.78 15.90
N ALA A 98 7.54 -18.76 15.30
CA ALA A 98 7.21 -18.78 13.88
C ALA A 98 8.48 -18.86 13.02
N LEU A 99 9.54 -18.12 13.39
CA LEU A 99 10.85 -18.19 12.75
C LEU A 99 11.48 -19.59 12.86
N ARG A 100 11.45 -20.20 14.06
CA ARG A 100 11.95 -21.57 14.28
C ARG A 100 11.23 -22.60 13.41
N ALA A 101 9.91 -22.48 13.27
CA ALA A 101 9.12 -23.37 12.43
C ALA A 101 9.47 -23.23 10.93
N ALA A 102 9.67 -21.99 10.47
CA ALA A 102 9.98 -21.67 9.07
C ALA A 102 11.42 -22.05 8.63
N ILE A 103 12.31 -22.40 9.56
CA ILE A 103 13.63 -23.00 9.23
C ILE A 103 13.46 -24.39 8.63
N ASN A 104 12.58 -25.22 9.21
CA ASN A 104 12.48 -26.63 8.86
C ASN A 104 11.37 -26.92 7.86
N THR A 105 10.39 -26.03 7.72
CA THR A 105 9.18 -26.26 6.92
C THR A 105 8.92 -25.10 5.96
N PRO A 106 8.37 -25.36 4.77
CA PRO A 106 7.95 -24.30 3.86
C PRO A 106 6.93 -23.37 4.52
N ALA A 107 7.23 -22.07 4.45
CA ALA A 107 6.40 -20.99 4.95
C ALA A 107 6.06 -20.01 3.83
N LEU A 108 4.96 -19.28 4.02
CA LEU A 108 4.62 -18.08 3.25
C LEU A 108 5.20 -16.87 3.95
N LEU A 109 5.97 -16.08 3.19
CA LEU A 109 6.58 -14.84 3.63
C LEU A 109 5.93 -13.68 2.87
N PHE A 110 5.39 -12.74 3.62
CA PHE A 110 4.82 -11.49 3.13
C PHE A 110 5.85 -10.39 3.34
N LEU A 111 6.38 -9.84 2.24
CA LEU A 111 7.59 -9.04 2.26
C LEU A 111 7.37 -7.67 1.62
N THR A 112 8.01 -6.65 2.19
CA THR A 112 8.06 -5.29 1.65
C THR A 112 9.51 -4.85 1.43
N GLN A 113 9.72 -3.93 0.49
CA GLN A 113 11.03 -3.39 0.16
C GLN A 113 11.25 -2.04 0.86
N ALA A 114 12.33 -1.93 1.64
CA ALA A 114 12.68 -0.70 2.35
C ALA A 114 14.18 -0.40 2.26
N GLY A 115 14.54 0.87 2.49
CA GLY A 115 15.91 1.36 2.51
C GLY A 115 16.58 1.53 1.14
N SER A 116 17.83 2.01 1.16
CA SER A 116 18.70 2.19 -0.01
C SER A 116 20.12 1.68 0.33
N PRO A 117 20.62 0.60 -0.32
CA PRO A 117 19.94 -0.21 -1.33
C PRO A 117 18.72 -0.95 -0.74
N ALA A 118 17.71 -1.20 -1.58
CA ALA A 118 16.48 -1.83 -1.16
C ALA A 118 16.72 -3.26 -0.65
N LYS A 119 16.24 -3.53 0.57
CA LYS A 119 16.24 -4.86 1.20
C LYS A 119 14.80 -5.30 1.48
N PHE A 120 14.59 -6.60 1.64
CA PHE A 120 13.27 -7.15 1.95
C PHE A 120 13.11 -7.38 3.45
N TYR A 121 12.00 -6.90 4.00
CA TYR A 121 11.59 -7.05 5.40
C TYR A 121 10.18 -7.65 5.46
N PHE A 122 9.76 -8.15 6.61
CA PHE A 122 8.39 -8.58 6.81
C PHE A 122 7.41 -7.40 6.67
N ALA A 123 6.34 -7.61 5.91
CA ALA A 123 5.38 -6.58 5.56
C ALA A 123 4.33 -6.32 6.65
N GLY A 124 3.72 -5.14 6.62
CA GLY A 124 2.47 -4.85 7.30
C GLY A 124 2.54 -4.78 8.83
N HIS A 125 3.74 -4.74 9.42
CA HIS A 125 3.93 -4.68 10.89
C HIS A 125 3.07 -5.75 11.60
N SER A 126 3.09 -6.98 11.05
CA SER A 126 2.22 -8.06 11.47
C SER A 126 3.00 -9.34 11.77
N PRO A 127 2.68 -10.04 12.87
CA PRO A 127 3.23 -11.37 13.14
C PRO A 127 2.80 -12.39 12.08
N LYS A 128 1.69 -12.14 11.36
CA LYS A 128 1.20 -12.99 10.28
C LYS A 128 1.94 -12.81 8.96
N ALA A 129 2.93 -11.92 8.90
CA ALA A 129 3.81 -11.78 7.75
C ALA A 129 4.69 -13.03 7.51
N LEU A 130 4.70 -13.96 8.47
CA LEU A 130 5.21 -15.31 8.32
C LEU A 130 4.11 -16.30 8.73
N ALA A 131 3.76 -17.21 7.83
CA ALA A 131 2.74 -18.23 8.10
C ALA A 131 3.16 -19.59 7.52
N PRO A 132 2.69 -20.72 8.06
CA PRO A 132 2.85 -22.02 7.42
C PRO A 132 2.28 -22.00 5.99
N ALA A 133 2.96 -22.61 5.02
CA ALA A 133 2.47 -22.65 3.64
C ALA A 133 1.24 -23.56 3.46
N ALA A 134 1.22 -24.68 4.21
CA ALA A 134 0.16 -25.66 4.14
C ALA A 134 -1.21 -25.04 4.45
N GLY A 135 -2.16 -25.16 3.52
CA GLY A 135 -3.54 -24.69 3.67
C GLY A 135 -3.75 -23.18 3.46
N ALA A 136 -2.71 -22.35 3.48
CA ALA A 136 -2.82 -20.90 3.35
C ALA A 136 -2.64 -20.39 1.90
N GLU A 137 -1.84 -21.09 1.07
CA GLU A 137 -1.43 -20.63 -0.26
C GLU A 137 -2.63 -20.31 -1.18
N ALA A 138 -3.66 -21.16 -1.19
CA ALA A 138 -4.84 -20.96 -2.03
C ALA A 138 -5.59 -19.66 -1.70
N GLY A 139 -5.70 -19.33 -0.42
CA GLY A 139 -6.30 -18.08 0.05
C GLY A 139 -5.48 -16.86 -0.40
N VAL A 140 -4.15 -16.95 -0.29
CA VAL A 140 -3.22 -15.91 -0.74
C VAL A 140 -3.33 -15.67 -2.24
N ARG A 141 -3.32 -16.73 -3.06
CA ARG A 141 -3.46 -16.62 -4.52
C ARG A 141 -4.80 -16.00 -4.93
N THR A 142 -5.87 -16.40 -4.25
CA THR A 142 -7.21 -15.83 -4.46
C THR A 142 -7.22 -14.33 -4.17
N GLU A 143 -6.62 -13.91 -3.06
CA GLU A 143 -6.53 -12.50 -2.70
C GLU A 143 -5.62 -11.70 -3.66
N ILE A 144 -4.49 -12.25 -4.09
CA ILE A 144 -3.63 -11.64 -5.12
C ILE A 144 -4.44 -11.37 -6.41
N ALA A 145 -5.22 -12.35 -6.87
CA ALA A 145 -6.03 -12.23 -8.08
C ALA A 145 -7.14 -11.17 -7.92
N ARG A 146 -7.75 -11.08 -6.73
CA ARG A 146 -8.74 -10.05 -6.39
C ARG A 146 -8.12 -8.66 -6.45
N GLN A 147 -6.99 -8.44 -5.77
CA GLN A 147 -6.30 -7.15 -5.78
C GLN A 147 -5.84 -6.74 -7.18
N ALA A 148 -5.36 -7.68 -7.99
CA ALA A 148 -5.02 -7.40 -9.38
C ALA A 148 -6.24 -6.92 -10.18
N SER A 149 -7.44 -7.42 -9.88
CA SER A 149 -8.68 -6.96 -10.51
C SER A 149 -9.11 -5.59 -10.01
N VAL A 150 -8.97 -5.33 -8.71
CA VAL A 150 -9.20 -4.00 -8.11
C VAL A 150 -8.30 -2.94 -8.75
N LEU A 151 -7.01 -3.24 -8.92
CA LEU A 151 -6.04 -2.30 -9.49
C LEU A 151 -6.28 -1.99 -10.97
N ARG A 152 -7.04 -2.83 -11.68
CA ARG A 152 -7.46 -2.57 -13.08
C ARG A 152 -8.78 -1.81 -13.17
N ALA A 153 -9.55 -1.71 -12.08
CA ALA A 153 -10.84 -1.04 -12.09
C ALA A 153 -10.67 0.48 -12.16
N THR A 154 -11.62 1.15 -12.83
CA THR A 154 -11.66 2.61 -12.86
C THR A 154 -12.01 3.15 -11.47
N PRO A 155 -11.24 4.11 -10.92
CA PRO A 155 -11.56 4.74 -9.65
C PRO A 155 -12.95 5.37 -9.69
N THR A 156 -13.74 5.14 -8.64
CA THR A 156 -15.03 5.82 -8.46
C THR A 156 -14.80 7.24 -7.94
N PRO A 157 -15.58 8.25 -8.37
CA PRO A 157 -15.51 9.59 -7.79
C PRO A 157 -15.65 9.56 -6.26
N ALA A 158 -14.74 10.22 -5.57
CA ALA A 158 -14.68 10.29 -4.12
C ALA A 158 -15.24 11.62 -3.59
N ALA A 159 -15.75 11.60 -2.36
CA ALA A 159 -15.97 12.82 -1.61
C ALA A 159 -14.65 13.61 -1.49
N HIS A 160 -14.73 14.94 -1.44
CA HIS A 160 -13.57 15.84 -1.36
C HIS A 160 -12.60 15.84 -2.56
N ASP A 161 -12.89 15.11 -3.65
CA ASP A 161 -11.96 14.99 -4.79
C ASP A 161 -11.52 16.35 -5.38
N ALA A 162 -12.45 17.29 -5.56
CA ALA A 162 -12.13 18.63 -6.05
C ALA A 162 -11.22 19.42 -5.10
N GLU A 163 -11.44 19.29 -3.79
CA GLU A 163 -10.61 19.95 -2.78
C GLU A 163 -9.21 19.34 -2.71
N VAL A 164 -9.11 18.01 -2.65
CA VAL A 164 -7.83 17.28 -2.61
C VAL A 164 -7.02 17.58 -3.86
N ARG A 165 -7.62 17.50 -5.05
CA ARG A 165 -6.96 17.82 -6.31
C ARG A 165 -6.36 19.22 -6.31
N ARG A 166 -7.10 20.22 -5.81
CA ARG A 166 -6.60 21.59 -5.68
C ARG A 166 -5.40 21.66 -4.73
N LEU A 167 -5.51 21.03 -3.56
CA LEU A 167 -4.45 21.02 -2.54
C LEU A 167 -3.18 20.33 -3.05
N VAL A 168 -3.29 19.16 -3.67
CA VAL A 168 -2.18 18.41 -4.26
C VAL A 168 -1.56 19.17 -5.44
N SER A 169 -2.40 19.76 -6.30
CA SER A 169 -1.93 20.61 -7.39
C SER A 169 -1.10 21.79 -6.89
N GLU A 170 -1.58 22.47 -5.84
CA GLU A 170 -0.88 23.59 -5.19
C GLU A 170 0.44 23.15 -4.58
N LEU A 171 0.43 22.06 -3.81
CA LEU A 171 1.61 21.50 -3.14
C LEU A 171 2.77 21.25 -4.11
N GLY A 172 2.53 20.52 -5.20
CA GLY A 172 3.57 20.26 -6.21
C GLY A 172 3.97 21.49 -7.04
N GLY A 173 3.36 22.64 -6.82
CA GLY A 173 3.71 23.92 -7.43
C GLY A 173 4.43 24.91 -6.50
N LEU A 174 4.67 24.55 -5.23
CA LEU A 174 5.23 25.47 -4.23
C LEU A 174 6.74 25.69 -4.34
N ARG A 175 7.49 24.76 -4.93
CA ARG A 175 8.95 24.81 -4.95
C ARG A 175 9.47 26.12 -5.55
N GLY A 176 10.40 26.77 -4.84
CA GLY A 176 10.99 28.05 -5.24
C GLY A 176 10.12 29.28 -5.03
N ARG A 177 8.93 29.15 -4.41
CA ARG A 177 8.07 30.30 -4.06
C ARG A 177 8.36 30.84 -2.68
N ALA A 178 8.19 32.15 -2.49
CA ALA A 178 8.27 32.77 -1.18
C ALA A 178 7.16 32.22 -0.24
N GLY A 179 7.53 31.88 1.00
CA GLY A 179 6.61 31.32 2.00
C GLY A 179 6.08 29.92 1.68
N ALA A 180 6.81 29.15 0.85
CA ALA A 180 6.42 27.80 0.47
C ALA A 180 6.32 26.86 1.67
N ASP A 181 7.20 26.99 2.66
CA ASP A 181 7.23 26.18 3.88
C ASP A 181 5.92 26.28 4.69
N ALA A 182 5.46 27.51 4.94
CA ALA A 182 4.25 27.77 5.71
C ALA A 182 3.00 27.32 4.95
N ARG A 183 2.98 27.52 3.63
CA ARG A 183 1.88 27.03 2.78
C ARG A 183 1.83 25.52 2.70
N GLN A 184 2.98 24.86 2.57
CA GLN A 184 3.08 23.41 2.58
C GLN A 184 2.54 22.82 3.89
N ARG A 185 2.97 23.35 5.05
CA ARG A 185 2.44 22.94 6.37
C ARG A 185 0.93 23.14 6.47
N ALA A 186 0.40 24.26 5.98
CA ALA A 186 -1.04 24.52 5.98
C ALA A 186 -1.82 23.54 5.07
N ILE A 187 -1.26 23.16 3.92
CA ILE A 187 -1.86 22.14 3.04
C ILE A 187 -1.87 20.78 3.72
N PHE A 188 -0.78 20.37 4.37
CA PHE A 188 -0.73 19.10 5.10
C PHE A 188 -1.79 19.04 6.19
N ALA A 189 -1.90 20.08 7.02
CA ALA A 189 -2.93 20.16 8.06
C ALA A 189 -4.35 20.08 7.48
N ARG A 190 -4.61 20.69 6.32
CA ARG A 190 -5.91 20.60 5.64
C ARG A 190 -6.20 19.22 5.10
N LEU A 191 -5.21 18.54 4.51
CA LEU A 191 -5.36 17.16 4.02
C LEU A 191 -5.62 16.20 5.18
N GLU A 192 -4.89 16.33 6.29
CA GLU A 192 -5.10 15.56 7.52
C GLU A 192 -6.51 15.78 8.10
N ALA A 193 -6.96 17.03 8.16
CA ALA A 193 -8.27 17.41 8.69
C ALA A 193 -9.47 16.85 7.91
N LEU A 194 -9.28 16.37 6.68
CA LEU A 194 -10.33 15.66 5.94
C LEU A 194 -10.70 14.32 6.60
N GLY A 195 -9.80 13.75 7.41
CA GLY A 195 -10.01 12.51 8.14
C GLY A 195 -10.38 11.32 7.25
N PRO A 196 -11.06 10.29 7.80
CA PRO A 196 -11.42 9.09 7.06
C PRO A 196 -12.24 9.34 5.79
N ALA A 197 -13.05 10.40 5.75
CA ALA A 197 -13.85 10.77 4.59
C ALA A 197 -13.01 11.26 3.40
N GLY A 198 -11.83 11.83 3.66
CA GLY A 198 -10.90 12.29 2.63
C GLY A 198 -10.04 11.20 2.01
N VAL A 199 -9.90 10.05 2.67
CA VAL A 199 -8.96 8.98 2.27
C VAL A 199 -9.12 8.56 0.80
N PRO A 200 -10.32 8.26 0.28
CA PRO A 200 -10.45 7.82 -1.12
C PRO A 200 -9.99 8.89 -2.12
N ALA A 201 -10.22 10.18 -1.82
CA ALA A 201 -9.76 11.27 -2.67
C ALA A 201 -8.24 11.44 -2.58
N ILE A 202 -7.64 11.39 -1.39
CA ILE A 202 -6.17 11.48 -1.24
C ILE A 202 -5.48 10.36 -2.03
N VAL A 203 -5.97 9.12 -1.91
CA VAL A 203 -5.45 7.96 -2.66
C VAL A 203 -5.55 8.15 -4.17
N ALA A 204 -6.62 8.78 -4.67
CA ALA A 204 -6.80 9.04 -6.10
C ALA A 204 -5.74 9.98 -6.69
N HIS A 205 -5.13 10.84 -5.87
CA HIS A 205 -4.13 11.83 -6.29
C HIS A 205 -2.70 11.49 -5.85
N MET A 206 -2.44 10.26 -5.37
CA MET A 206 -1.10 9.85 -4.93
C MET A 206 -0.07 9.73 -6.05
N GLU A 207 -0.44 9.69 -7.32
CA GLU A 207 0.52 9.63 -8.43
C GLU A 207 1.14 11.01 -8.76
N ASP A 208 1.07 11.97 -7.85
CA ASP A 208 1.82 13.22 -7.99
C ASP A 208 3.26 13.01 -7.46
N HIS A 209 4.19 12.88 -8.40
CA HIS A 209 5.61 12.63 -8.13
C HIS A 209 6.46 13.92 -8.15
N ARG A 210 5.82 15.10 -8.12
CA ARG A 210 6.55 16.37 -8.06
C ARG A 210 7.26 16.50 -6.71
N LEU A 211 8.43 17.13 -6.73
CA LEU A 211 9.21 17.40 -5.52
C LEU A 211 8.49 18.38 -4.60
N LEU A 212 8.54 18.12 -3.30
CA LEU A 212 8.08 19.05 -2.29
C LEU A 212 8.94 20.33 -2.29
N ALA A 213 8.39 21.41 -1.76
CA ALA A 213 9.16 22.63 -1.57
C ALA A 213 10.20 22.44 -0.45
N GLU A 214 9.77 21.82 0.65
CA GLU A 214 10.62 21.45 1.77
C GLU A 214 10.50 19.93 2.01
N PRO A 215 11.61 19.18 2.10
CA PRO A 215 11.57 17.73 2.28
C PRO A 215 11.35 17.36 3.76
N THR A 216 10.30 17.91 4.37
CA THR A 216 9.96 17.68 5.77
C THR A 216 8.46 17.75 6.00
N ILE A 217 7.98 16.89 6.89
CA ILE A 217 6.63 16.89 7.43
C ILE A 217 6.70 16.60 8.93
N SER A 218 5.84 17.26 9.69
CA SER A 218 5.68 17.03 11.13
C SER A 218 4.21 16.76 11.41
N LEU A 219 3.92 15.61 12.01
CA LEU A 219 2.56 15.14 12.27
C LEU A 219 2.39 14.92 13.77
N THR A 220 1.36 15.51 14.37
CA THR A 220 1.11 15.39 15.81
C THR A 220 0.51 14.03 16.11
N ASN A 221 1.12 13.27 17.03
CA ASN A 221 0.50 12.04 17.51
C ASN A 221 -0.63 12.38 18.48
N HIS A 222 -1.86 12.00 18.14
CA HIS A 222 -3.02 12.21 19.02
C HIS A 222 -3.33 11.02 19.95
N ALA A 223 -2.58 9.93 19.85
CA ALA A 223 -2.75 8.76 20.71
C ALA A 223 -2.26 9.05 22.14
N THR A 224 -3.08 8.71 23.14
CA THR A 224 -2.79 8.95 24.57
C THR A 224 -1.56 8.23 25.11
N ASN A 225 -1.05 7.23 24.39
CA ASN A 225 0.13 6.44 24.73
C ASN A 225 1.25 6.57 23.68
N ALA A 226 1.24 7.64 22.87
CA ALA A 226 2.31 7.86 21.91
C ALA A 226 3.65 8.10 22.63
N PHE A 227 4.68 7.34 22.26
CA PHE A 227 6.04 7.51 22.78
C PHE A 227 6.62 8.90 22.47
N GLU A 228 6.27 9.47 21.31
CA GLU A 228 6.63 10.83 20.89
C GLU A 228 5.37 11.62 20.54
N GLY A 229 5.28 12.87 21.02
CA GLY A 229 4.12 13.75 20.73
C GLY A 229 4.04 14.23 19.28
N VAL A 230 5.14 14.14 18.53
CA VAL A 230 5.24 14.53 17.11
C VAL A 230 6.09 13.51 16.38
N ARG A 231 5.66 13.11 15.18
CA ARG A 231 6.46 12.33 14.24
C ARG A 231 7.07 13.26 13.20
N HIS A 232 8.35 13.06 12.91
CA HIS A 232 9.06 13.79 11.87
C HIS A 232 9.46 12.83 10.76
N TYR A 233 9.14 13.20 9.53
CA TYR A 233 9.56 12.46 8.35
C TYR A 233 10.23 13.39 7.34
N GLY A 234 11.05 12.80 6.46
CA GLY A 234 11.73 13.48 5.36
C GLY A 234 11.20 13.09 3.98
N PRO A 235 9.91 13.34 3.64
CA PRO A 235 9.38 13.02 2.33
C PRO A 235 10.05 13.89 1.26
N GLU A 236 10.33 13.33 0.08
CA GLU A 236 10.97 14.09 -1.01
C GLU A 236 9.93 14.61 -2.01
N GLN A 237 8.91 13.79 -2.28
CA GLN A 237 7.88 14.02 -3.28
C GLN A 237 6.49 14.13 -2.65
N VAL A 238 5.55 14.68 -3.40
CA VAL A 238 4.16 14.81 -2.97
C VAL A 238 3.59 13.45 -2.54
N VAL A 239 3.78 12.40 -3.33
CA VAL A 239 3.37 11.02 -2.99
C VAL A 239 3.89 10.53 -1.63
N ASP A 240 5.12 10.88 -1.26
CA ASP A 240 5.75 10.48 0.01
C ASP A 240 5.04 11.17 1.19
N ALA A 241 4.69 12.45 1.05
CA ALA A 241 3.94 13.18 2.08
C ALA A 241 2.48 12.70 2.17
N LEU A 242 1.86 12.33 1.04
CA LEU A 242 0.50 11.78 1.04
C LEU A 242 0.45 10.41 1.73
N ASP A 243 1.48 9.57 1.58
CA ASP A 243 1.62 8.31 2.33
C ASP A 243 1.67 8.56 3.85
N ALA A 244 2.49 9.51 4.30
CA ALA A 244 2.57 9.88 5.72
C ALA A 244 1.24 10.40 6.28
N ILE A 245 0.53 11.25 5.53
CA ILE A 245 -0.79 11.78 5.90
C ILE A 245 -1.83 10.66 5.96
N LEU A 246 -1.83 9.74 4.98
CA LEU A 246 -2.74 8.60 4.97
C LEU A 246 -2.45 7.64 6.15
N ASN A 247 -1.18 7.43 6.50
CA ASN A 247 -0.80 6.68 7.69
C ASN A 247 -1.34 7.32 8.96
N GLN A 248 -1.21 8.65 9.08
CA GLN A 248 -1.73 9.40 10.22
C GLN A 248 -3.26 9.30 10.34
N ILE A 249 -3.99 9.41 9.22
CA ILE A 249 -5.47 9.33 9.21
C ILE A 249 -5.96 7.91 9.54
N THR A 250 -5.29 6.88 9.04
CA THR A 250 -5.84 5.50 9.01
C THR A 250 -5.13 4.50 9.93
N GLY A 251 -3.94 4.85 10.42
CA GLY A 251 -3.02 3.92 11.09
C GLY A 251 -2.48 2.80 10.19
N GLN A 252 -2.77 2.80 8.88
CA GLN A 252 -2.30 1.77 7.95
C GLN A 252 -1.02 2.18 7.24
N SER A 253 -0.23 1.21 6.79
CA SER A 253 0.99 1.43 5.99
C SER A 253 1.10 0.32 4.94
N PHE A 254 1.50 0.70 3.73
CA PHE A 254 1.63 -0.22 2.59
C PHE A 254 3.02 -0.15 1.94
N GLY A 255 4.01 0.34 2.68
CA GLY A 255 5.37 0.57 2.21
C GLY A 255 6.13 1.47 3.18
N ASP A 256 7.34 1.86 2.78
CA ASP A 256 8.20 2.75 3.55
C ASP A 256 8.75 3.85 2.62
N ILE A 257 7.89 4.82 2.28
CA ILE A 257 8.25 5.97 1.43
C ILE A 257 8.11 7.30 2.15
N SER A 258 7.60 7.32 3.38
CA SER A 258 7.40 8.54 4.16
C SER A 258 8.71 9.33 4.40
N ASN A 259 9.87 8.66 4.34
CA ASN A 259 11.21 9.28 4.42
C ASN A 259 11.91 9.39 3.06
N GLY A 260 11.14 9.46 1.98
CA GLY A 260 11.64 9.30 0.62
C GLY A 260 11.74 7.83 0.23
N GLY A 261 11.61 7.56 -1.05
CA GLY A 261 11.63 6.23 -1.59
C GLY A 261 12.20 6.20 -3.00
N THR A 262 12.50 5.01 -3.49
CA THR A 262 12.69 4.80 -4.92
C THR A 262 11.35 4.85 -5.64
N GLU A 263 11.39 5.15 -6.93
CA GLU A 263 10.21 5.12 -7.80
C GLU A 263 9.50 3.75 -7.77
N ALA A 264 10.25 2.65 -7.62
CA ALA A 264 9.66 1.32 -7.46
C ALA A 264 8.86 1.19 -6.15
N GLN A 265 9.39 1.69 -5.03
CA GLN A 265 8.71 1.68 -3.73
C GLN A 265 7.45 2.56 -3.74
N ARG A 266 7.50 3.74 -4.38
CA ARG A 266 6.34 4.63 -4.54
C ARG A 266 5.20 3.92 -5.26
N ARG A 267 5.48 3.29 -6.40
CA ARG A 267 4.45 2.55 -7.15
C ARG A 267 3.81 1.41 -6.36
N GLU A 268 4.59 0.63 -5.61
CA GLU A 268 4.02 -0.45 -4.79
C GLU A 268 3.18 0.10 -3.63
N THR A 269 3.62 1.18 -3.00
CA THR A 269 2.87 1.86 -1.93
C THR A 269 1.53 2.39 -2.44
N VAL A 270 1.51 3.06 -3.60
CA VAL A 270 0.27 3.55 -4.24
C VAL A 270 -0.69 2.40 -4.56
N LYS A 271 -0.20 1.24 -5.02
CA LYS A 271 -1.05 0.06 -5.25
C LYS A 271 -1.71 -0.41 -3.95
N GLY A 272 -0.97 -0.48 -2.85
CA GLY A 272 -1.51 -0.87 -1.56
C GLY A 272 -2.61 0.08 -1.09
N TRP A 273 -2.38 1.39 -1.18
CA TRP A 273 -3.39 2.41 -0.87
C TRP A 273 -4.64 2.33 -1.75
N ARG A 274 -4.48 2.08 -3.05
CA ARG A 274 -5.61 1.89 -3.98
C ARG A 274 -6.47 0.68 -3.59
N VAL A 275 -5.84 -0.44 -3.21
CA VAL A 275 -6.57 -1.60 -2.69
C VAL A 275 -7.30 -1.25 -1.40
N TYR A 276 -6.64 -0.59 -0.46
CA TYR A 276 -7.25 -0.17 0.79
C TYR A 276 -8.48 0.72 0.58
N ALA A 277 -8.35 1.76 -0.27
CA ALA A 277 -9.46 2.64 -0.62
C ALA A 277 -10.60 1.89 -1.31
N ALA A 278 -10.27 0.87 -2.12
CA ALA A 278 -11.29 0.03 -2.74
C ALA A 278 -12.09 -0.78 -1.70
N ASP A 279 -11.44 -1.20 -0.61
CA ASP A 279 -12.03 -2.05 0.43
C ASP A 279 -12.79 -1.27 1.52
N LEU A 280 -12.66 0.07 1.61
CA LEU A 280 -13.37 0.90 2.60
C LEU A 280 -14.90 0.77 2.56
N GLY A 281 -15.47 0.41 1.41
CA GLY A 281 -16.92 0.18 1.25
C GLY A 281 -17.37 -1.23 1.62
N CYS A 282 -16.46 -2.11 2.01
CA CYS A 282 -16.78 -3.48 2.38
C CYS A 282 -17.20 -3.59 3.85
N PRO A 283 -18.16 -4.46 4.17
CA PRO A 283 -18.56 -4.66 5.56
C PRO A 283 -17.37 -5.16 6.38
N ALA A 284 -17.13 -4.52 7.52
CA ALA A 284 -16.28 -5.07 8.57
C ALA A 284 -16.96 -6.35 9.07
N ARG A 285 -16.41 -7.52 8.74
CA ARG A 285 -16.89 -8.80 9.25
C ARG A 285 -16.34 -9.04 10.65
#